data_AF-A0A8B8GE98-F1
#
_entry.id   AF-A0A8B8GE98-F1
#
_cell.length_a   1.000
_cell.length_b   1.000
_cell.length_c   1.000
_cell.angle_alpha   90.00
_cell.angle_beta   90.00
_cell.angle_gamma   90.00
#
_symmetry.space_group_name_H-M   'P 1'
#
loop_
_entity.id
_entity.type
_entity.pdbx_description
1 polymer ?
#
loop_
_entity_poly.entity_id
_entity_poly.type
_entity_poly.pdbx_seq_one_letter_code
_entity_poly.pdbx_strand_id
1 'polypeptide(L)'
;MALKYIREEAHYLVKKVISLSYNCLSSDEFLKILKDLNDSSIRRNKEVFSCIIFKLLDEQTHFPGYSYDVLMKLANIYGGLIEYELISDPETLKNTLQLVMDTLKNKPDSRMFDFGVTALNRFYERLWGDCEEYFQSVAAIPHLKSFPRHIIEWIEDHGKHTPERAYDGPTGAQQSSVVLCSPTGLSAVKTQSVDLEEFDFEGIGESLTDKDKIVFIVNNLNAKNLREKCDEIKNILKEEHVPWLSEYLIEQRVRFEFNLHALYSDFLDRMNNEKLNALVMSRTIENIQMLLDSNTTNSRALLKNFGHWLGIITLAKNIPLPFYDGYLNSLLTKAVYKGIERLTCIVPFIAKILVACAKSKVFEPKSLWTLNLLRSLAELHKQPGLKLNIQFEIEILFKSLNIELGDLKSGQI
;
A
#
# COMPACT_ATOMS: atom_id res chain seq x y z
N MET A 1 -9.59 24.13 7.01
CA MET A 1 -8.34 23.47 7.50
C MET A 1 -8.61 22.13 8.18
N ALA A 2 -9.51 22.03 9.17
CA ALA A 2 -9.83 20.76 9.85
C ALA A 2 -10.40 19.65 8.94
N LEU A 3 -11.36 19.98 8.05
CA LEU A 3 -11.99 19.03 7.11
C LEU A 3 -10.98 18.37 6.15
N LYS A 4 -9.87 19.03 5.89
CA LYS A 4 -8.84 18.59 4.97
C LYS A 4 -7.94 17.52 5.57
N TYR A 5 -7.47 17.75 6.80
CA TYR A 5 -6.73 16.74 7.56
C TYR A 5 -7.58 15.48 7.82
N ILE A 6 -8.89 15.64 7.98
CA ILE A 6 -9.85 14.54 8.11
C ILE A 6 -9.85 13.67 6.84
N ARG A 7 -9.93 14.29 5.66
CA ARG A 7 -9.92 13.58 4.37
C ARG A 7 -8.57 12.94 4.05
N GLU A 8 -7.47 13.58 4.45
CA GLU A 8 -6.11 13.05 4.28
C GLU A 8 -5.86 11.82 5.15
N GLU A 9 -6.30 11.86 6.42
CA GLU A 9 -6.22 10.73 7.35
C GLU A 9 -7.08 9.55 6.85
N ALA A 10 -8.31 9.84 6.41
CA ALA A 10 -9.18 8.83 5.81
C ALA A 10 -8.54 8.18 4.57
N HIS A 11 -7.99 8.98 3.67
CA HIS A 11 -7.32 8.48 2.47
C HIS A 11 -6.09 7.62 2.79
N TYR A 12 -5.28 8.06 3.76
CA TYR A 12 -4.10 7.32 4.20
C TYR A 12 -4.49 5.94 4.75
N LEU A 13 -5.51 5.86 5.59
CA LEU A 13 -5.97 4.60 6.18
C LEU A 13 -6.50 3.63 5.11
N VAL A 14 -7.30 4.11 4.16
CA VAL A 14 -7.80 3.30 3.03
C VAL A 14 -6.67 2.80 2.13
N LYS A 15 -5.70 3.65 1.78
CA LYS A 15 -4.52 3.23 1.00
C LYS A 15 -3.67 2.20 1.74
N LYS A 16 -3.54 2.34 3.07
CA LYS A 16 -2.73 1.44 3.90
C LYS A 16 -3.33 0.05 4.02
N VAL A 17 -4.66 -0.10 4.02
CA VAL A 17 -5.31 -1.41 4.06
C VAL A 17 -5.34 -2.09 2.68
N ILE A 18 -5.48 -1.31 1.60
CA ILE A 18 -5.41 -1.80 0.20
C ILE A 18 -3.97 -2.21 -0.18
N SER A 19 -2.95 -1.65 0.46
CA SER A 19 -1.55 -2.00 0.20
C SER A 19 -1.23 -3.48 0.50
N LEU A 20 -0.36 -4.08 -0.32
CA LEU A 20 0.24 -5.40 -0.08
C LEU A 20 1.69 -5.30 0.43
N SER A 21 2.11 -4.11 0.86
CA SER A 21 3.45 -3.90 1.42
C SER A 21 3.59 -4.51 2.83
N TYR A 22 4.83 -4.69 3.28
CA TYR A 22 5.19 -5.33 4.57
C TYR A 22 4.67 -4.59 5.82
N ASN A 23 4.06 -3.40 5.68
CA ASN A 23 3.49 -2.59 6.77
C ASN A 23 2.01 -2.20 6.48
N CYS A 24 1.32 -3.02 5.67
CA CYS A 24 -0.10 -2.86 5.41
C CYS A 24 -0.93 -3.17 6.66
N LEU A 25 -2.09 -2.52 6.80
CA LEU A 25 -3.07 -2.94 7.80
C LEU A 25 -3.71 -4.26 7.36
N SER A 26 -3.85 -5.19 8.30
CA SER A 26 -4.77 -6.32 8.13
C SER A 26 -6.23 -5.84 8.14
N SER A 27 -7.15 -6.64 7.60
CA SER A 27 -8.58 -6.33 7.62
C SER A 27 -9.11 -6.14 9.03
N ASP A 28 -8.68 -6.97 9.99
CA ASP A 28 -9.16 -6.90 11.38
C ASP A 28 -8.60 -5.70 12.15
N GLU A 29 -7.33 -5.35 11.96
CA GLU A 29 -6.76 -4.12 12.53
C GLU A 29 -7.48 -2.87 11.98
N PHE A 30 -7.78 -2.86 10.69
CA PHE A 30 -8.50 -1.77 10.05
C PHE A 30 -9.94 -1.65 10.56
N LEU A 31 -10.66 -2.78 10.69
CA LEU A 31 -12.01 -2.80 11.27
C LEU A 31 -12.02 -2.36 12.74
N LYS A 32 -10.98 -2.70 13.51
CA LYS A 32 -10.81 -2.20 14.88
C LYS A 32 -10.66 -0.68 14.91
N ILE A 33 -9.83 -0.11 14.04
CA ILE A 33 -9.70 1.36 13.90
C ILE A 33 -11.05 2.00 13.55
N LEU A 34 -11.82 1.40 12.64
CA LEU A 34 -13.12 1.94 12.26
C LEU A 34 -14.12 1.93 13.43
N LYS A 35 -14.14 0.86 14.23
CA LYS A 35 -14.93 0.82 15.48
C LYS A 35 -14.50 1.91 16.45
N ASP A 36 -13.20 2.01 16.72
CA ASP A 36 -12.66 3.00 17.65
C ASP A 36 -12.98 4.44 17.20
N LEU A 37 -12.98 4.72 15.89
CA LEU A 37 -13.36 6.02 15.33
C LEU A 37 -14.87 6.28 15.42
N ASN A 38 -15.70 5.27 15.15
CA ASN A 38 -17.16 5.37 15.23
C ASN A 38 -17.65 5.60 16.66
N ASP A 39 -17.07 4.86 17.61
CA ASP A 39 -17.44 4.91 19.03
C ASP A 39 -16.85 6.13 19.74
N SER A 40 -15.91 6.83 19.10
CA SER A 40 -15.26 8.02 19.67
C SER A 40 -16.25 9.15 19.95
N SER A 41 -16.16 9.74 21.14
CA SER A 41 -16.92 10.97 21.48
C SER A 41 -16.38 12.22 20.79
N ILE A 42 -15.21 12.14 20.14
CA ILE A 42 -14.56 13.26 19.46
C ILE A 42 -15.18 13.45 18.07
N ARG A 43 -15.79 14.61 17.83
CA ARG A 43 -16.41 14.98 16.55
C ARG A 43 -15.50 14.74 15.33
N ARG A 44 -14.22 15.12 15.43
CA ARG A 44 -13.22 14.90 14.37
C ARG A 44 -13.09 13.42 13.99
N ASN A 45 -13.08 12.51 14.95
CA ASN A 45 -12.91 11.08 14.70
C ASN A 45 -14.13 10.50 13.97
N LYS A 46 -15.33 10.94 14.35
CA LYS A 46 -16.56 10.60 13.62
C LYS A 46 -16.54 11.13 12.18
N GLU A 47 -16.03 12.34 11.97
CA GLU A 47 -15.88 12.91 10.63
C GLU A 47 -14.84 12.13 9.79
N VAL A 48 -13.76 11.64 10.40
CA VAL A 48 -12.78 10.74 9.75
C VAL A 48 -13.45 9.41 9.38
N PHE A 49 -14.19 8.81 10.30
CA PHE A 49 -14.95 7.59 10.06
C PHE A 49 -15.89 7.72 8.85
N SER A 50 -16.74 8.75 8.81
CA SER A 50 -17.66 8.99 7.69
C SER A 50 -16.91 9.16 6.36
N CYS A 51 -15.77 9.85 6.36
CA CYS A 51 -14.93 9.99 5.15
C CYS A 51 -14.33 8.65 4.70
N ILE A 52 -13.95 7.77 5.63
CA ILE A 52 -13.43 6.44 5.30
C ILE A 52 -14.53 5.58 4.68
N ILE A 53 -15.74 5.56 5.26
CA ILE A 53 -16.86 4.79 4.72
C ILE A 53 -17.19 5.23 3.29
N PHE A 54 -17.35 6.54 3.07
CA PHE A 54 -17.60 7.08 1.74
C PHE A 54 -16.52 6.64 0.74
N LYS A 55 -15.26 6.75 1.13
CA LYS A 55 -14.14 6.41 0.26
C LYS A 55 -14.05 4.92 -0.03
N LEU A 56 -14.26 4.05 0.96
CA LEU A 56 -14.26 2.61 0.75
C LEU A 56 -15.33 2.18 -0.25
N LEU A 57 -16.52 2.78 -0.18
CA LEU A 57 -17.63 2.49 -1.08
C LEU A 57 -17.39 3.00 -2.51
N ASP A 58 -16.69 4.12 -2.67
CA ASP A 58 -16.25 4.64 -3.96
C ASP A 58 -15.24 3.70 -4.67
N GLU A 59 -14.41 3.00 -3.89
CA GLU A 59 -13.38 2.07 -4.42
C GLU A 59 -13.98 0.87 -5.19
N GLN A 60 -15.29 0.58 -5.06
CA GLN A 60 -15.95 -0.51 -5.78
C GLN A 60 -15.78 -0.44 -7.31
N THR A 61 -15.69 0.78 -7.84
CA THR A 61 -15.49 1.04 -9.28
C THR A 61 -14.14 0.54 -9.80
N HIS A 62 -13.17 0.33 -8.91
CA HIS A 62 -11.81 -0.08 -9.22
C HIS A 62 -11.56 -1.59 -9.04
N PHE A 63 -12.53 -2.35 -8.51
CA PHE A 63 -12.38 -3.78 -8.21
C PHE A 63 -11.86 -4.64 -9.37
N PRO A 64 -12.27 -4.45 -10.64
CA PRO A 64 -11.75 -5.24 -11.76
C PRO A 64 -10.22 -5.15 -11.92
N GLY A 65 -9.61 -4.04 -11.51
CA GLY A 65 -8.16 -3.80 -11.58
C GLY A 65 -7.35 -4.33 -10.40
N TYR A 66 -8.00 -4.81 -9.33
CA TYR A 66 -7.32 -5.27 -8.13
C TYR A 66 -6.85 -6.73 -8.22
N SER A 67 -5.75 -7.03 -7.52
CA SER A 67 -5.24 -8.39 -7.37
C SER A 67 -6.15 -9.19 -6.43
N TYR A 68 -6.00 -10.52 -6.46
CA TYR A 68 -6.78 -11.41 -5.61
C TYR A 68 -6.65 -11.06 -4.11
N ASP A 69 -5.42 -10.88 -3.63
CA ASP A 69 -5.15 -10.60 -2.22
C ASP A 69 -5.81 -9.30 -1.73
N VAL A 70 -5.80 -8.26 -2.58
CA VAL A 70 -6.46 -6.97 -2.28
C VAL A 70 -7.97 -7.14 -2.22
N LEU A 71 -8.55 -7.88 -3.18
CA LEU A 71 -9.97 -8.17 -3.19
C LEU A 71 -10.39 -8.96 -1.93
N MET A 72 -9.63 -9.95 -1.50
CA MET A 72 -9.96 -10.71 -0.28
C MET A 72 -9.85 -9.85 0.99
N LYS A 73 -8.89 -8.92 1.06
CA LYS A 73 -8.82 -7.95 2.16
C LYS A 73 -10.06 -7.06 2.20
N LEU A 74 -10.47 -6.53 1.04
CA LEU A 74 -11.66 -5.70 0.90
C LEU A 74 -12.93 -6.49 1.21
N ALA A 75 -13.04 -7.74 0.76
CA ALA A 75 -14.18 -8.60 1.08
C ALA A 75 -14.35 -8.77 2.59
N ASN A 76 -13.26 -9.03 3.31
CA ASN A 76 -13.27 -9.11 4.78
C ASN A 76 -13.67 -7.78 5.43
N ILE A 77 -13.31 -6.63 4.85
CA ILE A 77 -13.70 -5.32 5.37
C ILE A 77 -15.18 -5.07 5.11
N TYR A 78 -15.66 -5.26 3.88
CA TYR A 78 -17.06 -5.06 3.52
C TYR A 78 -17.99 -5.97 4.33
N GLY A 79 -17.63 -7.25 4.50
CA GLY A 79 -18.36 -8.16 5.38
C GLY A 79 -18.33 -7.70 6.84
N GLY A 80 -17.18 -7.21 7.31
CA GLY A 80 -17.02 -6.68 8.67
C GLY A 80 -17.76 -5.37 8.93
N LEU A 81 -17.93 -4.49 7.93
CA LEU A 81 -18.74 -3.28 8.04
C LEU A 81 -20.20 -3.61 8.36
N ILE A 82 -20.72 -4.66 7.73
CA ILE A 82 -22.07 -5.16 7.94
C ILE A 82 -22.16 -5.91 9.27
N GLU A 83 -21.25 -6.85 9.52
CA GLU A 83 -21.20 -7.63 10.76
C GLU A 83 -21.13 -6.75 12.01
N TYR A 84 -20.41 -5.64 11.95
CA TYR A 84 -20.25 -4.73 13.08
C TYR A 84 -21.20 -3.53 13.06
N GLU A 85 -22.20 -3.52 12.18
CA GLU A 85 -23.23 -2.47 12.09
C GLU A 85 -22.62 -1.05 11.95
N LEU A 86 -21.49 -0.95 11.24
CA LEU A 86 -20.76 0.31 11.04
C LEU A 86 -21.40 1.19 9.95
N ILE A 87 -22.43 0.70 9.26
CA ILE A 87 -23.17 1.46 8.25
C ILE A 87 -24.51 1.86 8.85
N SER A 88 -24.61 3.09 9.34
CA SER A 88 -25.83 3.60 9.98
C SER A 88 -26.89 4.08 8.98
N ASP A 89 -26.49 4.40 7.75
CA ASP A 89 -27.41 4.86 6.71
C ASP A 89 -28.05 3.66 5.97
N PRO A 90 -29.39 3.52 5.99
CA PRO A 90 -30.07 2.37 5.38
C PRO A 90 -29.85 2.23 3.87
N GLU A 91 -29.72 3.34 3.14
CA GLU A 91 -29.49 3.32 1.69
C GLU A 91 -28.07 2.81 1.38
N THR A 92 -27.08 3.31 2.13
CA THR A 92 -25.69 2.85 2.06
C THR A 92 -25.57 1.37 2.42
N LEU A 93 -26.29 0.90 3.44
CA LEU A 93 -26.31 -0.51 3.84
C LEU A 93 -26.90 -1.38 2.72
N LYS A 94 -28.03 -0.96 2.14
CA LYS A 94 -28.65 -1.63 0.99
C LYS A 94 -27.69 -1.72 -0.20
N ASN A 95 -27.02 -0.63 -0.55
CA ASN A 95 -26.04 -0.61 -1.66
C ASN A 95 -24.86 -1.54 -1.39
N THR A 96 -24.39 -1.60 -0.14
CA THR A 96 -23.29 -2.48 0.27
C THR A 96 -23.70 -3.96 0.21
N LEU A 97 -24.91 -4.30 0.66
CA LEU A 97 -25.48 -5.63 0.52
C LEU A 97 -25.66 -6.00 -0.95
N GLN A 98 -26.15 -5.08 -1.78
CA GLN A 98 -26.31 -5.30 -3.22
C GLN A 98 -24.98 -5.59 -3.90
N LEU A 99 -23.89 -4.90 -3.55
CA LEU A 99 -22.55 -5.20 -4.04
C LEU A 99 -22.15 -6.65 -3.72
N VAL A 100 -22.33 -7.09 -2.47
CA VAL A 100 -22.02 -8.48 -2.07
C VAL A 100 -22.88 -9.46 -2.87
N MET A 101 -24.19 -9.21 -3.00
CA MET A 101 -25.10 -10.01 -3.82
C MET A 101 -24.65 -10.12 -5.29
N ASP A 102 -24.26 -9.01 -5.90
CA ASP A 102 -23.82 -8.99 -7.30
C ASP A 102 -22.51 -9.76 -7.48
N THR A 103 -21.60 -9.67 -6.50
CA THR A 103 -20.37 -10.48 -6.51
C THR A 103 -20.66 -11.99 -6.38
N LEU A 104 -21.65 -12.39 -5.57
CA LEU A 104 -22.08 -13.80 -5.42
C LEU A 104 -22.71 -14.40 -6.68
N LYS A 105 -23.34 -13.58 -7.53
CA LYS A 105 -23.92 -14.01 -8.80
C LYS A 105 -22.89 -14.28 -9.91
N ASN A 106 -21.63 -13.90 -9.70
CA ASN A 106 -20.57 -14.19 -10.67
C ASN A 106 -20.28 -15.70 -10.74
N LYS A 107 -19.58 -16.11 -11.82
CA LYS A 107 -19.24 -17.52 -12.05
C LYS A 107 -18.47 -18.10 -10.84
N PRO A 108 -18.76 -19.35 -10.43
CA PRO A 108 -17.92 -20.09 -9.48
C PRO A 108 -16.45 -20.04 -9.89
N ASP A 109 -15.55 -20.03 -8.91
CA ASP A 109 -14.09 -19.91 -9.07
C ASP A 109 -13.59 -18.56 -9.63
N SER A 110 -14.46 -17.55 -9.76
CA SER A 110 -14.03 -16.19 -10.10
C SER A 110 -13.60 -15.41 -8.86
N ARG A 111 -12.63 -14.50 -9.02
CA ARG A 111 -12.15 -13.63 -7.93
C ARG A 111 -13.28 -12.79 -7.29
N MET A 112 -14.30 -12.45 -8.07
CA MET A 112 -15.48 -11.71 -7.61
C MET A 112 -16.43 -12.64 -6.84
N PHE A 113 -16.63 -13.88 -7.29
CA PHE A 113 -17.38 -14.87 -6.53
C PHE A 113 -16.72 -15.12 -5.15
N ASP A 114 -15.40 -15.31 -5.13
CA ASP A 114 -14.64 -15.48 -3.89
C ASP A 114 -14.75 -14.26 -2.96
N PHE A 115 -14.81 -13.04 -3.52
CA PHE A 115 -15.06 -11.82 -2.77
C PHE A 115 -16.43 -11.90 -2.07
N GLY A 116 -17.47 -12.24 -2.82
CA GLY A 116 -18.84 -12.32 -2.30
C GLY A 116 -18.97 -13.36 -1.19
N VAL A 117 -18.38 -14.54 -1.39
CA VAL A 117 -18.36 -15.62 -0.39
C VAL A 117 -17.60 -15.20 0.87
N THR A 118 -16.43 -14.59 0.71
CA THR A 118 -15.61 -14.12 1.83
C THR A 118 -16.33 -13.04 2.65
N ALA A 119 -17.01 -12.11 1.99
CA ALA A 119 -17.80 -11.08 2.66
C ALA A 119 -19.03 -11.67 3.37
N LEU A 120 -19.81 -12.52 2.68
CA LEU A 120 -20.99 -13.19 3.22
C LEU A 120 -20.67 -14.01 4.47
N ASN A 121 -19.53 -14.71 4.45
CA ASN A 121 -19.06 -15.54 5.56
C ASN A 121 -18.89 -14.77 6.88
N ARG A 122 -18.77 -13.45 6.83
CA ARG A 122 -18.61 -12.62 8.04
C ARG A 122 -19.92 -12.26 8.73
N PHE A 123 -21.03 -12.18 8.01
CA PHE A 123 -22.27 -11.60 8.55
C PHE A 123 -23.50 -12.50 8.43
N TYR A 124 -23.39 -13.68 7.79
CA TYR A 124 -24.56 -14.52 7.52
C TYR A 124 -25.36 -14.86 8.80
N GLU A 125 -24.69 -15.19 9.91
CA GLU A 125 -25.36 -15.57 11.16
C GLU A 125 -26.10 -14.43 11.88
N ARG A 126 -25.82 -13.17 11.53
CA ARG A 126 -26.28 -12.00 12.31
C ARG A 126 -27.51 -11.30 11.71
N LEU A 127 -27.75 -11.44 10.40
CA LEU A 127 -28.72 -10.58 9.65
C LEU A 127 -30.08 -11.21 9.33
N TRP A 128 -30.35 -12.46 9.74
CA TRP A 128 -31.56 -13.18 9.28
C TRP A 128 -32.89 -12.46 9.58
N GLY A 129 -32.97 -11.70 10.70
CA GLY A 129 -34.21 -11.05 11.14
C GLY A 129 -34.64 -9.82 10.34
N ASP A 130 -33.69 -8.94 9.98
CA ASP A 130 -33.98 -7.66 9.29
C ASP A 130 -33.74 -7.71 7.78
N CYS A 131 -33.25 -8.86 7.26
CA CYS A 131 -32.83 -9.03 5.86
C CYS A 131 -33.29 -10.38 5.25
N GLU A 132 -34.47 -10.88 5.61
CA GLU A 132 -35.00 -12.15 5.10
C GLU A 132 -35.01 -12.21 3.56
N GLU A 133 -35.45 -11.14 2.90
CA GLU A 133 -35.50 -11.01 1.43
C GLU A 133 -34.10 -11.13 0.78
N TYR A 134 -33.05 -10.66 1.48
CA TYR A 134 -31.67 -10.77 0.99
C TYR A 134 -31.24 -12.24 0.93
N PHE A 135 -31.47 -13.01 2.00
CA PHE A 135 -31.08 -14.42 2.02
C PHE A 135 -31.97 -15.32 1.16
N GLN A 136 -33.25 -14.98 0.99
CA GLN A 136 -34.08 -15.61 -0.05
C GLN A 136 -33.48 -15.39 -1.45
N SER A 137 -32.95 -14.19 -1.72
CA SER A 137 -32.25 -13.89 -2.97
C SER A 137 -30.92 -14.64 -3.09
N VAL A 138 -30.18 -14.85 -1.99
CA VAL A 138 -28.97 -15.70 -1.99
C VAL A 138 -29.34 -17.16 -2.27
N ALA A 139 -30.40 -17.68 -1.64
CA ALA A 139 -30.90 -19.04 -1.84
C ALA A 139 -31.35 -19.30 -3.28
N ALA A 140 -31.82 -18.26 -3.99
CA ALA A 140 -32.23 -18.33 -5.38
C ALA A 140 -31.06 -18.35 -6.40
N ILE A 141 -29.80 -18.23 -5.95
CA ILE A 141 -28.64 -18.23 -6.86
C ILE A 141 -28.48 -19.62 -7.51
N PRO A 142 -28.40 -19.72 -8.86
CA PRO A 142 -28.40 -21.02 -9.57
C PRO A 142 -27.27 -21.96 -9.15
N HIS A 143 -26.10 -21.40 -8.82
CA HIS A 143 -24.91 -22.12 -8.38
C HIS A 143 -24.72 -22.15 -6.86
N LEU A 144 -25.80 -22.04 -6.06
CA LEU A 144 -25.73 -22.13 -4.59
C LEU A 144 -24.93 -23.33 -4.08
N LYS A 145 -24.98 -24.47 -4.77
CA LYS A 145 -24.21 -25.69 -4.44
C LYS A 145 -22.69 -25.51 -4.45
N SER A 146 -22.17 -24.43 -5.05
CA SER A 146 -20.75 -24.09 -5.06
C SER A 146 -20.31 -23.25 -3.85
N PHE A 147 -21.24 -22.86 -2.98
CA PHE A 147 -20.95 -22.10 -1.77
C PHE A 147 -20.32 -22.99 -0.69
N PRO A 148 -19.66 -22.41 0.32
CA PRO A 148 -19.21 -23.14 1.49
C PRO A 148 -20.36 -23.89 2.17
N ARG A 149 -20.11 -25.15 2.53
CA ARG A 149 -21.12 -26.08 3.04
C ARG A 149 -21.89 -25.54 4.25
N HIS A 150 -21.21 -24.89 5.19
CA HIS A 150 -21.83 -24.34 6.38
C HIS A 150 -22.79 -23.18 6.09
N ILE A 151 -22.54 -22.39 5.04
CA ILE A 151 -23.48 -21.33 4.59
C ILE A 151 -24.72 -21.96 3.96
N ILE A 152 -24.54 -23.01 3.15
CA ILE A 152 -25.67 -23.75 2.55
C ILE A 152 -26.54 -24.36 3.65
N GLU A 153 -25.93 -25.09 4.58
CA GLU A 153 -26.63 -25.72 5.72
C GLU A 153 -27.37 -24.66 6.56
N TRP A 154 -26.75 -23.52 6.82
CA TRP A 154 -27.38 -22.43 7.55
C TRP A 154 -28.60 -21.85 6.82
N ILE A 155 -28.50 -21.61 5.50
CA ILE A 155 -29.62 -21.11 4.69
C ILE A 155 -30.75 -22.17 4.62
N GLU A 156 -30.42 -23.45 4.51
CA GLU A 156 -31.40 -24.55 4.47
C GLU A 156 -32.12 -24.76 5.79
N ASP A 157 -31.42 -24.61 6.93
CA ASP A 157 -31.99 -24.76 8.26
C ASP A 157 -32.90 -23.59 8.63
N HIS A 158 -32.53 -22.37 8.24
CA HIS A 158 -33.32 -21.18 8.55
C HIS A 158 -34.38 -20.87 7.49
N GLY A 159 -34.20 -21.33 6.24
CA GLY A 159 -35.16 -21.19 5.14
C GLY A 159 -36.39 -22.11 5.24
N LYS A 160 -36.41 -23.08 6.16
CA LYS A 160 -37.57 -23.96 6.43
C LYS A 160 -38.62 -23.35 7.39
N HIS A 161 -38.36 -22.16 7.93
CA HIS A 161 -39.23 -21.48 8.91
C HIS A 161 -40.07 -20.33 8.32
N THR A 162 -40.52 -20.41 7.07
CA THR A 162 -41.56 -19.51 6.55
C THR A 162 -42.94 -20.15 6.76
N PRO A 163 -43.87 -19.58 7.54
CA PRO A 163 -45.25 -20.06 7.57
C PRO A 163 -45.91 -19.74 6.21
N GLU A 164 -46.32 -20.79 5.49
CA GLU A 164 -47.20 -20.71 4.33
C GLU A 164 -48.38 -19.77 4.63
N ARG A 165 -48.42 -18.61 3.98
CA ARG A 165 -49.69 -17.93 3.69
C ARG A 165 -50.08 -18.28 2.27
N ALA A 166 -50.95 -19.28 2.18
CA ALA A 166 -51.74 -19.60 1.02
C ALA A 166 -52.44 -18.35 0.46
N TYR A 167 -52.36 -18.15 -0.86
CA TYR A 167 -53.49 -17.67 -1.67
C TYR A 167 -53.29 -18.09 -3.13
N ASP A 168 -54.36 -18.69 -3.67
CA ASP A 168 -54.56 -19.13 -5.06
C ASP A 168 -54.45 -17.96 -6.08
N GLY A 169 -54.06 -18.27 -7.33
CA GLY A 169 -53.73 -17.32 -8.42
C GLY A 169 -54.94 -16.59 -9.08
N PRO A 170 -54.87 -16.14 -10.37
CA PRO A 170 -53.74 -16.12 -11.33
C PRO A 170 -53.53 -14.79 -12.12
N THR A 171 -52.46 -14.76 -12.94
CA THR A 171 -52.19 -13.92 -14.15
C THR A 171 -51.86 -12.43 -14.04
N GLY A 172 -50.78 -12.02 -14.73
CA GLY A 172 -50.57 -10.64 -15.19
C GLY A 172 -49.11 -10.16 -15.10
N ALA A 173 -48.57 -9.67 -16.21
CA ALA A 173 -47.16 -9.34 -16.39
C ALA A 173 -46.78 -7.92 -15.96
N GLN A 174 -45.46 -7.71 -15.87
CA GLN A 174 -44.68 -6.47 -16.04
C GLN A 174 -44.40 -5.55 -14.83
N GLN A 175 -43.08 -5.37 -14.67
CA GLN A 175 -42.31 -4.15 -14.37
C GLN A 175 -42.19 -3.62 -12.93
N SER A 176 -40.93 -3.66 -12.49
CA SER A 176 -40.20 -2.84 -11.52
C SER A 176 -40.86 -1.54 -11.03
N SER A 177 -41.01 -1.40 -9.71
CA SER A 177 -40.73 -0.18 -8.91
C SER A 177 -40.95 -0.48 -7.40
N VAL A 178 -39.94 -0.32 -6.51
CA VAL A 178 -39.67 0.84 -5.60
C VAL A 178 -40.38 0.74 -4.21
N VAL A 179 -39.54 0.52 -3.15
CA VAL A 179 -39.60 1.09 -1.75
C VAL A 179 -40.60 0.42 -0.75
N LEU A 180 -40.45 0.32 0.60
CA LEU A 180 -39.75 0.99 1.72
C LEU A 180 -39.22 -0.03 2.76
N CYS A 181 -38.18 0.32 3.52
CA CYS A 181 -38.09 -0.07 4.94
C CYS A 181 -37.86 1.19 5.79
N SER A 182 -38.75 1.42 6.75
CA SER A 182 -38.79 2.61 7.62
C SER A 182 -38.00 2.38 8.91
N PRO A 183 -37.24 3.37 9.43
CA PRO A 183 -36.61 3.25 10.74
C PRO A 183 -37.49 3.87 11.82
N THR A 184 -37.86 3.09 12.84
CA THR A 184 -38.40 3.64 14.08
C THR A 184 -37.30 3.78 15.13
N GLY A 185 -37.00 5.04 15.44
CA GLY A 185 -36.77 5.49 16.82
C GLY A 185 -35.33 5.75 17.24
N LEU A 186 -34.84 6.99 17.04
CA LEU A 186 -34.10 7.76 18.04
C LEU A 186 -34.07 9.25 17.65
N SER A 187 -34.22 10.11 18.68
CA SER A 187 -34.68 11.49 18.63
C SER A 187 -33.86 12.48 17.79
N ALA A 188 -34.63 13.42 17.22
CA ALA A 188 -34.23 14.49 16.33
C ALA A 188 -33.22 15.50 16.91
N VAL A 189 -32.17 15.78 16.13
CA VAL A 189 -31.53 17.09 16.08
C VAL A 189 -31.73 17.63 14.67
N LYS A 190 -32.46 18.74 14.55
CA LYS A 190 -32.75 19.43 13.29
C LYS A 190 -31.46 19.92 12.65
N THR A 191 -31.20 19.52 11.43
CA THR A 191 -30.28 20.24 10.53
C THR A 191 -31.00 20.50 9.23
N GLN A 192 -31.06 21.77 8.86
CA GLN A 192 -31.77 22.30 7.70
C GLN A 192 -31.20 21.71 6.40
N SER A 193 -32.10 21.31 5.51
CA SER A 193 -31.85 20.99 4.10
C SER A 193 -31.23 22.20 3.40
N VAL A 194 -30.11 21.98 2.72
CA VAL A 194 -29.62 22.88 1.69
C VAL A 194 -29.65 22.11 0.38
N ASP A 195 -30.38 22.66 -0.58
CA ASP A 195 -30.61 22.12 -1.91
C ASP A 195 -29.29 21.90 -2.67
N LEU A 196 -29.23 20.79 -3.40
CA LEU A 196 -28.14 20.43 -4.30
C LEU A 196 -28.28 21.24 -5.59
N GLU A 197 -27.56 22.36 -5.69
CA GLU A 197 -27.26 22.97 -6.99
C GLU A 197 -26.11 22.24 -7.67
N GLU A 198 -26.26 22.05 -8.99
CA GLU A 198 -25.31 21.40 -9.89
C GLU A 198 -23.89 21.99 -9.71
N PHE A 199 -22.95 21.14 -9.32
CA PHE A 199 -21.58 21.57 -9.01
C PHE A 199 -20.76 21.71 -10.30
N ASP A 200 -20.51 22.95 -10.69
CA ASP A 200 -19.61 23.33 -11.77
C ASP A 200 -18.17 22.87 -11.48
N PHE A 201 -17.59 22.10 -12.41
CA PHE A 201 -16.29 21.43 -12.25
C PHE A 201 -15.09 22.35 -12.51
N GLU A 202 -15.29 23.63 -12.82
CA GLU A 202 -14.21 24.59 -13.06
C GLU A 202 -13.67 25.27 -11.77
N GLY A 203 -14.21 24.95 -10.59
CA GLY A 203 -13.91 25.64 -9.31
C GLY A 203 -13.05 24.89 -8.26
N ILE A 204 -12.36 23.79 -8.57
CA ILE A 204 -11.60 22.99 -7.56
C ILE A 204 -10.19 23.58 -7.25
N GLY A 205 -9.90 24.81 -7.66
CA GLY A 205 -8.58 25.43 -7.59
C GLY A 205 -8.09 25.88 -6.20
N GLU A 206 -8.96 26.06 -5.20
CA GLU A 206 -8.67 27.01 -4.11
C GLU A 206 -8.42 26.45 -2.67
N SER A 207 -8.24 25.14 -2.42
CA SER A 207 -7.90 24.72 -1.03
C SER A 207 -6.97 23.51 -0.82
N LEU A 208 -6.17 23.13 -1.82
CA LEU A 208 -5.00 22.26 -1.58
C LEU A 208 -3.81 23.13 -1.17
N THR A 209 -3.09 22.73 -0.11
CA THR A 209 -1.84 23.42 0.25
C THR A 209 -0.84 23.01 -0.80
N ASP A 210 0.20 23.80 -0.99
CA ASP A 210 1.26 23.47 -1.94
C ASP A 210 1.84 22.08 -1.64
N LYS A 211 1.93 21.68 -0.36
CA LYS A 211 2.37 20.34 0.05
C LYS A 211 1.45 19.23 -0.45
N ASP A 212 0.13 19.39 -0.37
CA ASP A 212 -0.81 18.33 -0.78
C ASP A 212 -0.85 18.18 -2.29
N LYS A 213 -0.74 19.31 -3.02
CA LYS A 213 -0.54 19.30 -4.46
C LYS A 213 0.72 18.53 -4.82
N ILE A 214 1.84 18.77 -4.13
CA ILE A 214 3.09 18.04 -4.33
C ILE A 214 2.92 16.54 -4.01
N VAL A 215 2.29 16.17 -2.90
CA VAL A 215 2.00 14.76 -2.53
C VAL A 215 1.19 14.08 -3.63
N PHE A 216 0.14 14.75 -4.13
CA PHE A 216 -0.70 14.22 -5.19
C PHE A 216 0.09 14.01 -6.49
N ILE A 217 0.94 14.96 -6.86
CA ILE A 217 1.77 14.87 -8.05
C ILE A 217 2.77 13.70 -7.93
N VAL A 218 3.49 13.60 -6.80
CA VAL A 218 4.47 12.53 -6.57
C VAL A 218 3.82 11.14 -6.55
N ASN A 219 2.60 11.01 -6.02
CA ASN A 219 1.82 9.76 -6.05
C ASN A 219 1.52 9.26 -7.47
N ASN A 220 1.30 10.18 -8.41
CA ASN A 220 0.90 9.87 -9.78
C ASN A 220 2.07 9.98 -10.76
N LEU A 221 3.30 10.08 -10.23
CA LEU A 221 4.50 10.24 -11.03
C LEU A 221 4.84 8.94 -11.77
N ASN A 222 5.17 9.07 -13.05
CA ASN A 222 5.70 7.99 -13.87
C ASN A 222 6.67 8.58 -14.91
N ALA A 223 7.39 7.71 -15.62
CA ALA A 223 8.42 8.14 -16.57
C ALA A 223 7.87 9.03 -17.71
N LYS A 224 6.59 8.89 -18.09
CA LYS A 224 6.00 9.65 -19.20
C LYS A 224 5.63 11.07 -18.78
N ASN A 225 5.11 11.25 -17.57
CA ASN A 225 4.66 12.55 -17.06
C ASN A 225 5.68 13.28 -16.19
N LEU A 226 6.86 12.67 -15.94
CA LEU A 226 7.90 13.20 -15.04
C LEU A 226 8.24 14.67 -15.32
N ARG A 227 8.48 15.01 -16.59
CA ARG A 227 8.86 16.37 -16.99
C ARG A 227 7.81 17.41 -16.58
N GLU A 228 6.58 17.20 -17.01
CA GLU A 228 5.44 18.08 -16.76
C GLU A 228 5.19 18.21 -15.26
N LYS A 229 5.18 17.08 -14.54
CA LYS A 229 4.95 17.04 -13.10
C LYS A 229 6.05 17.72 -12.27
N CYS A 230 7.31 17.62 -12.69
CA CYS A 230 8.38 18.40 -12.06
C CYS A 230 8.20 19.90 -12.29
N ASP A 231 7.78 20.31 -13.49
CA ASP A 231 7.56 21.72 -13.80
C ASP A 231 6.35 22.27 -13.02
N GLU A 232 5.28 21.48 -12.83
CA GLU A 232 4.17 21.79 -11.91
C GLU A 232 4.65 21.97 -10.46
N ILE A 233 5.47 21.03 -9.95
CA ILE A 233 6.00 21.10 -8.59
C ILE A 233 6.88 22.35 -8.41
N LYS A 234 7.75 22.68 -9.37
CA LYS A 234 8.59 23.88 -9.30
C LYS A 234 7.79 25.17 -9.13
N ASN A 235 6.62 25.26 -9.76
CA ASN A 235 5.76 26.45 -9.69
C ASN A 235 5.12 26.65 -8.31
N ILE A 236 4.94 25.57 -7.54
CA ILE A 236 4.30 25.61 -6.21
C ILE A 236 5.27 25.37 -5.06
N LEU A 237 6.48 24.90 -5.33
CA LEU A 237 7.49 24.58 -4.33
C LEU A 237 8.16 25.86 -3.80
N LYS A 238 7.76 26.26 -2.59
CA LYS A 238 8.43 27.32 -1.83
C LYS A 238 9.69 26.78 -1.13
N GLU A 239 10.64 27.67 -0.88
CA GLU A 239 11.90 27.35 -0.17
C GLU A 239 11.68 26.71 1.21
N GLU A 240 10.63 27.12 1.92
CA GLU A 240 10.23 26.57 3.22
C GLU A 240 9.70 25.13 3.14
N HIS A 241 9.27 24.68 1.96
CA HIS A 241 8.78 23.32 1.73
C HIS A 241 9.91 22.34 1.42
N VAL A 242 11.08 22.80 1.00
CA VAL A 242 12.21 21.95 0.57
C VAL A 242 12.66 20.96 1.66
N PRO A 243 12.78 21.36 2.95
CA PRO A 243 13.08 20.42 4.02
C PRO A 243 11.99 19.37 4.22
N TRP A 244 10.71 19.73 4.09
CA TRP A 244 9.61 18.78 4.21
C TRP A 244 9.60 17.80 3.02
N LEU A 245 9.83 18.29 1.80
CA LEU A 245 9.82 17.45 0.60
C LEU A 245 10.93 16.39 0.64
N SER A 246 12.11 16.77 1.10
CA SER A 246 13.22 15.81 1.28
C SER A 246 12.90 14.75 2.34
N GLU A 247 12.21 15.10 3.42
CA GLU A 247 11.73 14.12 4.41
C GLU A 247 10.71 13.18 3.82
N TYR A 248 9.73 13.74 3.12
CA TYR A 248 8.65 12.99 2.48
C TYR A 248 9.19 11.99 1.46
N LEU A 249 10.13 12.40 0.60
CA LEU A 249 10.76 11.50 -0.37
C LEU A 249 11.51 10.36 0.31
N ILE A 250 12.22 10.62 1.41
CA ILE A 250 12.98 9.59 2.11
C ILE A 250 12.06 8.66 2.91
N GLU A 251 11.24 9.23 3.78
CA GLU A 251 10.46 8.49 4.77
C GLU A 251 9.20 7.84 4.20
N GLN A 252 8.59 8.43 3.17
CA GLN A 252 7.31 7.95 2.62
C GLN A 252 7.46 7.28 1.26
N ARG A 253 8.59 7.48 0.55
CA ARG A 253 8.80 6.94 -0.81
C ARG A 253 9.95 5.96 -0.88
N VAL A 254 11.20 6.45 -0.81
CA VAL A 254 12.43 5.65 -0.95
C VAL A 254 12.47 4.48 0.02
N ARG A 255 11.98 4.67 1.25
CA ARG A 255 11.89 3.62 2.25
C ARG A 255 11.07 2.40 1.78
N PHE A 256 10.04 2.60 0.96
CA PHE A 256 9.02 1.58 0.66
C PHE A 256 8.98 1.17 -0.82
N GLU A 257 9.34 2.05 -1.74
CA GLU A 257 9.07 1.91 -3.18
C GLU A 257 10.35 1.62 -3.97
N PHE A 258 10.99 0.48 -3.67
CA PHE A 258 12.29 0.07 -4.25
C PHE A 258 12.35 0.21 -5.79
N ASN A 259 11.27 -0.17 -6.47
CA ASN A 259 11.19 -0.17 -7.94
C ASN A 259 11.11 1.23 -8.56
N LEU A 260 10.82 2.26 -7.76
CA LEU A 260 10.68 3.65 -8.22
C LEU A 260 11.91 4.51 -7.94
N HIS A 261 13.00 3.95 -7.38
CA HIS A 261 14.21 4.71 -7.07
C HIS A 261 14.83 5.39 -8.29
N ALA A 262 14.85 4.75 -9.45
CA ALA A 262 15.34 5.39 -10.68
C ALA A 262 14.47 6.61 -11.04
N LEU A 263 13.13 6.47 -10.96
CA LEU A 263 12.20 7.56 -11.21
C LEU A 263 12.40 8.73 -10.22
N TYR A 264 12.61 8.45 -8.93
CA TYR A 264 12.87 9.47 -7.93
C TYR A 264 14.24 10.14 -8.08
N SER A 265 15.23 9.42 -8.57
CA SER A 265 16.53 9.99 -8.94
C SER A 265 16.39 10.95 -10.11
N ASP A 266 15.66 10.56 -11.16
CA ASP A 266 15.39 11.40 -12.33
C ASP A 266 14.53 12.62 -11.96
N PHE A 267 13.61 12.44 -11.01
CA PHE A 267 12.85 13.54 -10.41
C PHE A 267 13.78 14.57 -9.76
N LEU A 268 14.77 14.15 -8.97
CA LEU A 268 15.72 15.08 -8.35
C LEU A 268 16.58 15.81 -9.38
N ASP A 269 17.06 15.11 -10.41
CA ASP A 269 17.81 15.72 -11.51
C ASP A 269 16.97 16.78 -12.22
N ARG A 270 15.68 16.48 -12.45
CA ARG A 270 14.77 17.40 -13.12
C ARG A 270 14.39 18.59 -12.24
N MET A 271 14.16 18.37 -10.94
CA MET A 271 13.91 19.43 -9.97
C MET A 271 15.08 20.41 -9.91
N ASN A 272 16.31 19.92 -10.11
CA ASN A 272 17.54 20.72 -10.17
C ASN A 272 17.66 21.73 -9.02
N ASN A 273 17.37 21.25 -7.80
CA ASN A 273 17.40 22.06 -6.59
C ASN A 273 18.51 21.52 -5.67
N GLU A 274 19.61 22.27 -5.56
CA GLU A 274 20.80 21.84 -4.80
C GLU A 274 20.51 21.61 -3.32
N LYS A 275 19.71 22.49 -2.71
CA LYS A 275 19.30 22.38 -1.30
C LYS A 275 18.46 21.13 -1.06
N LEU A 276 17.54 20.81 -1.96
CA LEU A 276 16.76 19.57 -1.91
C LEU A 276 17.69 18.36 -2.00
N ASN A 277 18.62 18.35 -2.95
CA ASN A 277 19.57 17.25 -3.15
C ASN A 277 20.47 17.04 -1.92
N ALA A 278 20.96 18.12 -1.31
CA ALA A 278 21.76 18.06 -0.09
C ALA A 278 20.96 17.49 1.09
N LEU A 279 19.71 17.92 1.28
CA LEU A 279 18.85 17.43 2.36
C LEU A 279 18.41 15.97 2.17
N VAL A 280 18.12 15.58 0.93
CA VAL A 280 17.86 14.17 0.57
C VAL A 280 19.09 13.31 0.88
N MET A 281 20.29 13.78 0.55
CA MET A 281 21.53 13.07 0.86
C MET A 281 21.72 12.94 2.38
N SER A 282 21.65 14.04 3.13
CA SER A 282 21.82 14.03 4.60
C SER A 282 20.87 13.02 5.26
N ARG A 283 19.57 13.10 4.94
CA ARG A 283 18.57 12.19 5.51
C ARG A 283 18.77 10.74 5.10
N THR A 284 19.24 10.49 3.88
CA THR A 284 19.60 9.14 3.43
C THR A 284 20.71 8.56 4.31
N ILE A 285 21.76 9.35 4.57
CA ILE A 285 22.91 8.92 5.37
C ILE A 285 22.53 8.74 6.85
N GLU A 286 21.75 9.66 7.43
CA GLU A 286 21.23 9.54 8.79
C GLU A 286 20.42 8.24 8.96
N ASN A 287 19.52 7.95 8.02
CA ASN A 287 18.74 6.70 8.05
C ASN A 287 19.63 5.46 7.93
N ILE A 288 20.61 5.46 7.04
CA ILE A 288 21.57 4.36 6.90
C ILE A 288 22.33 4.16 8.21
N GLN A 289 22.87 5.21 8.82
CA GLN A 289 23.63 5.13 10.06
C GLN A 289 22.77 4.60 11.21
N MET A 290 21.55 5.13 11.39
CA MET A 290 20.59 4.63 12.39
C MET A 290 20.29 3.13 12.20
N LEU A 291 20.09 2.69 10.95
CA LEU A 291 19.82 1.28 10.64
C LEU A 291 21.05 0.39 10.90
N LEU A 292 22.25 0.87 10.57
CA LEU A 292 23.50 0.17 10.84
C LEU A 292 23.75 0.04 12.35
N ASP A 293 23.39 1.02 13.16
CA ASP A 293 23.58 0.95 14.61
C ASP A 293 22.51 0.10 15.31
N SER A 294 21.33 -0.04 14.71
CA SER A 294 20.25 -0.87 15.24
C SER A 294 20.53 -2.38 15.10
N ASN A 295 20.19 -3.17 16.13
CA ASN A 295 20.26 -4.64 16.11
C ASN A 295 18.91 -5.29 15.67
N THR A 296 18.03 -4.56 15.01
CA THR A 296 16.66 -5.03 14.71
C THR A 296 16.59 -5.82 13.40
N THR A 297 15.74 -6.86 13.34
CA THR A 297 15.57 -7.73 12.17
C THR A 297 14.88 -7.05 10.98
N ASN A 298 14.04 -6.03 11.24
CA ASN A 298 13.38 -5.21 10.22
C ASN A 298 14.37 -4.28 9.48
N SER A 299 15.59 -4.08 9.99
CA SER A 299 16.60 -3.23 9.36
C SER A 299 17.06 -3.72 7.98
N ARG A 300 16.97 -5.03 7.69
CA ARG A 300 17.58 -5.64 6.49
C ARG A 300 16.99 -5.17 5.17
N ALA A 301 15.67 -5.23 5.02
CA ALA A 301 15.00 -4.83 3.79
C ALA A 301 15.13 -3.32 3.56
N LEU A 302 15.04 -2.53 4.64
CA LEU A 302 15.22 -1.09 4.60
C LEU A 302 16.64 -0.69 4.21
N LEU A 303 17.64 -1.31 4.83
CA LEU A 303 19.05 -1.05 4.52
C LEU A 303 19.35 -1.41 3.05
N LYS A 304 18.77 -2.51 2.53
CA LYS A 304 18.84 -2.85 1.12
C LYS A 304 18.23 -1.77 0.22
N ASN A 305 17.07 -1.22 0.58
CA ASN A 305 16.44 -0.13 -0.16
C ASN A 305 17.35 1.12 -0.18
N PHE A 306 17.84 1.53 0.98
CA PHE A 306 18.73 2.68 1.09
C PHE A 306 20.07 2.47 0.38
N GLY A 307 20.61 1.25 0.37
CA GLY A 307 21.82 0.93 -0.41
C GLY A 307 21.60 1.13 -1.91
N HIS A 308 20.48 0.63 -2.45
CA HIS A 308 20.12 0.84 -3.85
C HIS A 308 19.91 2.32 -4.18
N TRP A 309 19.17 3.03 -3.32
CA TRP A 309 18.93 4.46 -3.47
C TRP A 309 20.24 5.25 -3.46
N LEU A 310 21.10 5.02 -2.47
CA LEU A 310 22.38 5.71 -2.33
C LEU A 310 23.25 5.50 -3.58
N GLY A 311 23.37 4.26 -4.06
CA GLY A 311 24.13 3.96 -5.27
C GLY A 311 23.60 4.72 -6.49
N ILE A 312 22.28 4.80 -6.66
CA ILE A 312 21.65 5.53 -7.78
C ILE A 312 21.93 7.04 -7.70
N ILE A 313 21.77 7.67 -6.54
CA ILE A 313 21.95 9.12 -6.41
C ILE A 313 23.43 9.55 -6.30
N THR A 314 24.37 8.60 -6.22
CA THR A 314 25.81 8.87 -6.15
C THR A 314 26.57 8.22 -7.32
N LEU A 315 26.92 6.94 -7.20
CA LEU A 315 27.83 6.22 -8.09
C LEU A 315 27.35 6.20 -9.53
N ALA A 316 26.04 5.96 -9.77
CA ALA A 316 25.47 6.00 -11.12
C ALA A 316 25.57 7.38 -11.77
N LYS A 317 25.71 8.44 -10.96
CA LYS A 317 25.91 9.83 -11.39
C LYS A 317 27.38 10.26 -11.38
N ASN A 318 28.32 9.32 -11.18
CA ASN A 318 29.75 9.59 -11.04
C ASN A 318 30.12 10.46 -9.82
N ILE A 319 29.28 10.46 -8.79
CA ILE A 319 29.52 11.16 -7.53
C ILE A 319 30.04 10.13 -6.52
N PRO A 320 31.13 10.42 -5.78
CA PRO A 320 31.62 9.52 -4.75
C PRO A 320 30.59 9.35 -3.62
N LEU A 321 30.67 8.23 -2.89
CA LEU A 321 29.87 8.05 -1.70
C LEU A 321 30.24 9.11 -0.64
N PRO A 322 29.27 9.60 0.15
CA PRO A 322 29.51 10.57 1.22
C PRO A 322 30.07 9.88 2.49
N PHE A 323 31.02 8.98 2.30
CA PHE A 323 31.75 8.27 3.36
C PHE A 323 33.24 8.46 3.15
N TYR A 324 34.03 8.22 4.20
CA TYR A 324 35.49 8.20 4.06
C TYR A 324 35.96 7.00 3.20
N ASP A 325 37.13 7.14 2.58
CA ASP A 325 37.70 6.10 1.73
C ASP A 325 37.87 4.77 2.48
N GLY A 326 37.35 3.69 1.90
CA GLY A 326 37.39 2.36 2.52
C GLY A 326 36.32 2.13 3.60
N TYR A 327 35.36 3.04 3.82
CA TYR A 327 34.26 2.84 4.77
C TYR A 327 33.51 1.52 4.53
N LEU A 328 33.15 1.21 3.28
CA LEU A 328 32.42 -0.03 2.95
C LEU A 328 33.25 -1.29 3.22
N ASN A 329 34.57 -1.26 2.99
CA ASN A 329 35.46 -2.36 3.35
C ASN A 329 35.52 -2.53 4.86
N SER A 330 35.72 -1.44 5.60
CA SER A 330 35.69 -1.46 7.08
C SER A 330 34.36 -2.01 7.60
N LEU A 331 33.24 -1.65 6.98
CA LEU A 331 31.92 -2.14 7.33
C LEU A 331 31.76 -3.64 7.07
N LEU A 332 32.26 -4.14 5.94
CA LEU A 332 32.28 -5.56 5.60
C LEU A 332 33.14 -6.36 6.58
N THR A 333 34.38 -5.91 6.83
CA THR A 333 35.31 -6.54 7.78
C THR A 333 34.69 -6.61 9.18
N LYS A 334 34.12 -5.50 9.69
CA LYS A 334 33.39 -5.50 10.98
C LYS A 334 32.22 -6.48 10.99
N ALA A 335 31.52 -6.64 9.87
CA ALA A 335 30.41 -7.59 9.76
C ALA A 335 30.90 -9.04 9.81
N VAL A 336 32.04 -9.36 9.19
CA VAL A 336 32.69 -10.68 9.28
C VAL A 336 33.00 -11.01 10.74
N TYR A 337 33.62 -10.08 11.48
CA TYR A 337 33.92 -10.26 12.91
C TYR A 337 32.68 -10.42 13.78
N LYS A 338 31.59 -9.71 13.48
CA LYS A 338 30.31 -9.81 14.22
C LYS A 338 29.51 -11.08 13.91
N GLY A 339 29.89 -11.82 12.87
CA GLY A 339 29.30 -13.10 12.51
C GLY A 339 28.15 -13.03 11.50
N ILE A 340 27.60 -14.22 11.23
CA ILE A 340 26.76 -14.47 10.06
C ILE A 340 25.50 -13.61 10.00
N GLU A 341 24.85 -13.36 11.13
CA GLU A 341 23.63 -12.54 11.19
C GLU A 341 23.89 -11.12 10.69
N ARG A 342 25.01 -10.52 11.09
CA ARG A 342 25.39 -9.18 10.63
C ARG A 342 25.74 -9.18 9.14
N LEU A 343 26.41 -10.22 8.64
CA LEU A 343 26.68 -10.38 7.21
C LEU A 343 25.38 -10.46 6.38
N THR A 344 24.31 -11.09 6.89
CA THR A 344 23.02 -11.13 6.17
C THR A 344 22.39 -9.74 5.98
N CYS A 345 22.79 -8.73 6.75
CA CYS A 345 22.36 -7.35 6.58
C CYS A 345 23.31 -6.57 5.67
N ILE A 346 24.62 -6.68 5.93
CA ILE A 346 25.66 -5.82 5.33
C ILE A 346 25.99 -6.20 3.89
N VAL A 347 26.03 -7.50 3.56
CA VAL A 347 26.36 -7.91 2.19
C VAL A 347 25.29 -7.45 1.19
N PRO A 348 23.97 -7.64 1.42
CA PRO A 348 22.95 -7.09 0.53
C PRO A 348 23.00 -5.56 0.41
N PHE A 349 23.29 -4.84 1.50
CA PHE A 349 23.44 -3.40 1.47
C PHE A 349 24.56 -2.94 0.54
N ILE A 350 25.77 -3.49 0.73
CA ILE A 350 26.94 -3.17 -0.11
C ILE A 350 26.66 -3.58 -1.56
N ALA A 351 26.11 -4.78 -1.78
CA ALA A 351 25.76 -5.25 -3.11
C ALA A 351 24.82 -4.29 -3.83
N LYS A 352 23.75 -3.82 -3.18
CA LYS A 352 22.83 -2.87 -3.82
C LYS A 352 23.43 -1.50 -4.12
N ILE A 353 24.39 -1.03 -3.33
CA ILE A 353 25.16 0.17 -3.68
C ILE A 353 25.95 -0.09 -4.97
N LEU A 354 26.69 -1.21 -5.01
CA LEU A 354 27.62 -1.51 -6.09
C LEU A 354 26.95 -1.82 -7.43
N VAL A 355 25.68 -2.25 -7.46
CA VAL A 355 24.93 -2.42 -8.73
C VAL A 355 24.94 -1.13 -9.56
N ALA A 356 24.93 0.05 -8.90
CA ALA A 356 24.97 1.34 -9.58
C ALA A 356 26.27 1.59 -10.38
N CYS A 357 27.37 0.90 -10.04
CA CYS A 357 28.63 1.00 -10.74
C CYS A 357 28.52 0.60 -12.22
N ALA A 358 27.58 -0.28 -12.59
CA ALA A 358 27.33 -0.66 -13.99
C ALA A 358 26.93 0.53 -14.88
N LYS A 359 26.38 1.60 -14.29
CA LYS A 359 25.98 2.83 -15.00
C LYS A 359 27.03 3.94 -14.87
N SER A 360 28.06 3.76 -14.06
CA SER A 360 29.09 4.75 -13.78
C SER A 360 30.23 4.67 -14.80
N LYS A 361 30.77 5.82 -15.19
CA LYS A 361 32.02 5.91 -15.97
C LYS A 361 33.24 6.02 -15.05
N VAL A 362 33.08 6.65 -13.88
CA VAL A 362 34.17 6.86 -12.90
C VAL A 362 34.34 5.63 -12.02
N PHE A 363 33.23 5.10 -11.51
CA PHE A 363 33.20 3.94 -10.63
C PHE A 363 32.79 2.68 -11.39
N GLU A 364 33.11 2.60 -12.69
CA GLU A 364 32.74 1.47 -13.53
C GLU A 364 33.20 0.14 -12.90
N PRO A 365 32.61 -1.02 -13.26
CA PRO A 365 32.88 -2.29 -12.60
C PRO A 365 34.37 -2.66 -12.51
N LYS A 366 35.16 -2.30 -13.52
CA LYS A 366 36.61 -2.57 -13.61
C LYS A 366 37.49 -1.46 -13.04
N SER A 367 36.91 -0.38 -12.50
CA SER A 367 37.67 0.65 -11.80
C SER A 367 38.35 0.08 -10.55
N LEU A 368 39.52 0.61 -10.19
CA LEU A 368 40.25 0.13 -9.01
C LEU A 368 39.42 0.27 -7.72
N TRP A 369 38.65 1.36 -7.61
CA TRP A 369 37.78 1.59 -6.46
C TRP A 369 36.71 0.48 -6.33
N THR A 370 36.00 0.17 -7.42
CA THR A 370 34.96 -0.88 -7.42
C THR A 370 35.57 -2.26 -7.24
N LEU A 371 36.65 -2.58 -7.96
CA LEU A 371 37.34 -3.87 -7.87
C LEU A 371 37.84 -4.19 -6.47
N ASN A 372 38.29 -3.19 -5.69
CA ASN A 372 38.74 -3.43 -4.33
C ASN A 372 37.62 -4.01 -3.45
N LEU A 373 36.41 -3.47 -3.52
CA LEU A 373 35.25 -4.01 -2.81
C LEU A 373 34.81 -5.38 -3.35
N LEU A 374 34.83 -5.55 -4.69
CA LEU A 374 34.48 -6.83 -5.31
C LEU A 374 35.45 -7.95 -4.92
N ARG A 375 36.75 -7.68 -4.80
CA ARG A 375 37.73 -8.65 -4.32
C ARG A 375 37.44 -9.10 -2.89
N SER A 376 37.12 -8.17 -1.99
CA SER A 376 36.73 -8.51 -0.62
C SER A 376 35.44 -9.34 -0.58
N LEU A 377 34.45 -9.06 -1.44
CA LEU A 377 33.26 -9.90 -1.55
C LEU A 377 33.57 -11.29 -2.15
N ALA A 378 34.45 -11.38 -3.15
CA ALA A 378 34.87 -12.66 -3.73
C ALA A 378 35.65 -13.53 -2.72
N GLU A 379 36.47 -12.93 -1.87
CA GLU A 379 37.16 -13.64 -0.80
C GLU A 379 36.20 -14.10 0.29
N LEU A 380 35.21 -13.28 0.66
CA LEU A 380 34.13 -13.70 1.56
C LEU A 380 33.36 -14.90 0.99
N HIS A 381 33.04 -14.89 -0.31
CA HIS A 381 32.30 -15.99 -0.96
C HIS A 381 33.00 -17.35 -0.83
N LYS A 382 34.34 -17.38 -0.82
CA LYS A 382 35.16 -18.59 -0.68
C LYS A 382 35.23 -19.16 0.74
N GLN A 383 34.74 -18.42 1.76
CA GLN A 383 34.81 -18.85 3.14
C GLN A 383 33.91 -20.07 3.41
N PRO A 384 34.43 -21.13 4.05
CA PRO A 384 33.63 -22.30 4.39
C PRO A 384 32.54 -21.94 5.40
N GLY A 385 31.32 -22.44 5.18
CA GLY A 385 30.18 -22.20 6.09
C GLY A 385 29.44 -20.87 5.90
N LEU A 386 29.78 -20.09 4.86
CA LEU A 386 28.98 -18.93 4.49
C LEU A 386 27.57 -19.36 4.06
N LYS A 387 26.53 -18.69 4.59
CA LYS A 387 25.14 -19.02 4.23
C LYS A 387 24.90 -18.81 2.73
N LEU A 388 24.17 -19.75 2.12
CA LEU A 388 23.82 -19.75 0.69
C LEU A 388 23.19 -18.43 0.22
N ASN A 389 22.33 -17.81 1.03
CA ASN A 389 21.70 -16.54 0.66
C ASN A 389 22.72 -15.40 0.49
N ILE A 390 23.82 -15.40 1.25
CA ILE A 390 24.89 -14.40 1.11
C ILE A 390 25.73 -14.71 -0.12
N GLN A 391 26.04 -16.00 -0.37
CA GLN A 391 26.75 -16.43 -1.58
C GLN A 391 25.99 -16.02 -2.84
N PHE A 392 24.68 -16.31 -2.90
CA PHE A 392 23.83 -15.93 -4.03
C PHE A 392 23.75 -14.42 -4.23
N GLU A 393 23.70 -13.61 -3.17
CA GLU A 393 23.69 -12.16 -3.30
C GLU A 393 24.98 -11.64 -3.94
N ILE A 394 26.14 -12.20 -3.57
CA ILE A 394 27.44 -11.88 -4.18
C ILE A 394 27.46 -12.31 -5.65
N GLU A 395 27.02 -13.52 -5.97
CA GLU A 395 26.97 -14.00 -7.36
C GLU A 395 26.06 -13.16 -8.24
N ILE A 396 24.88 -12.76 -7.74
CA ILE A 396 23.95 -11.88 -8.45
C ILE A 396 24.59 -10.51 -8.71
N LEU A 397 25.31 -9.95 -7.73
CA LEU A 397 26.06 -8.71 -7.92
C LEU A 397 27.07 -8.84 -9.07
N PHE A 398 27.90 -9.88 -9.04
CA PHE A 398 28.92 -10.10 -10.06
C PHE A 398 28.32 -10.25 -11.46
N LYS A 399 27.22 -11.01 -11.57
CA LYS A 399 26.44 -11.12 -12.82
C LYS A 399 25.91 -9.76 -13.28
N SER A 400 25.37 -8.94 -12.37
CA SER A 400 24.84 -7.61 -12.71
C SER A 400 25.92 -6.63 -13.20
N LEU A 401 27.17 -6.85 -12.79
CA LEU A 401 28.33 -6.05 -13.18
C LEU A 401 29.10 -6.63 -14.37
N ASN A 402 28.66 -7.78 -14.90
CA ASN A 402 29.35 -8.52 -15.96
C ASN A 402 30.83 -8.82 -15.62
N ILE A 403 31.08 -9.29 -14.39
CA ILE A 403 32.38 -9.72 -13.89
C ILE A 403 32.30 -11.18 -13.48
N GLU A 404 33.25 -12.00 -13.94
CA GLU A 404 33.36 -13.39 -13.49
C GLU A 404 33.99 -13.46 -12.10
N LEU A 405 33.36 -14.20 -11.19
CA LEU A 405 33.82 -14.32 -9.80
C LEU A 405 35.19 -15.01 -9.69
N GLY A 406 35.51 -15.91 -10.63
CA GLY A 406 36.78 -16.61 -10.70
C GLY A 406 37.98 -15.74 -11.09
N ASP A 407 37.75 -14.65 -11.84
CA ASP A 407 38.80 -13.79 -12.39
C ASP A 407 39.46 -12.88 -11.34
N LEU A 408 38.79 -12.66 -10.20
CA LEU A 408 39.31 -11.81 -9.15
C LEU A 408 40.29 -12.57 -8.25
N LYS A 409 41.56 -12.18 -8.33
CA LYS A 409 42.58 -12.54 -7.34
C LYS A 409 42.16 -11.99 -5.97
N SER A 410 42.28 -12.82 -4.94
CA SER A 410 41.98 -12.45 -3.55
C SER A 410 42.81 -11.24 -3.13
N GLY A 411 42.16 -10.30 -2.44
CA GLY A 411 42.80 -9.14 -1.84
C GLY A 411 42.59 -9.23 -0.34
N GLN A 412 43.69 -9.32 0.42
CA GLN A 412 43.69 -9.56 1.87
C GLN A 412 42.62 -8.73 2.58
N ILE A 413 41.63 -9.40 3.18
CA ILE A 413 40.63 -8.80 4.08
C ILE A 413 41.21 -8.60 5.48
#